data_AF-A0AAV7KDI1-F1
#
_entry.id   AF-A0AAV7KDI1-F1
#
_cell.length_a   1.000
_cell.length_b   1.000
_cell.length_c   1.000
_cell.angle_alpha   90.00
_cell.angle_beta   90.00
_cell.angle_gamma   90.00
#
_symmetry.space_group_name_H-M   'P 1'
#
loop_
_entity.id
_entity.type
_entity.pdbx_description
1 polymer ?
#
loop_
_entity_poly.entity_id
_entity_poly.type
_entity_poly.pdbx_seq_one_letter_code
_entity_poly.pdbx_strand_id
1 'polypeptide(L)'
;MEYPIENSSLGATEEELCPLCTNTPVSDGRCEMLHCCWMYACAECLRSYIEYRIEDGQYLFPCPMPGCPQKLTDELVNQFISLTQKNKIALLKLNADNSPTKRSCPNCSHITSISEQNYQLMKKAKSSTKSSTKVNQMLCSTCYKPWCYFCYGPTHAGISCKDNLDENNQFNQWTKDWDGVNHQQNAFRCPRCQVPTQRDGGCPSMNCIKCSCYWCYNCGKETSKSNTLLGGHGGDKWEVNACDRYTILGSKKVTKRLRWFKVVQEIVIFTICGVAILTICVPLLPALIFIVPPVIFLFYAAKSF
;
A
#
# COMPACT_ATOMS: atom_id res chain seq x y z
N MET A 1 71.11 -11.11 -10.61
CA MET A 1 69.75 -11.43 -11.09
C MET A 1 68.93 -11.80 -9.87
N GLU A 2 68.42 -10.79 -9.19
CA GLU A 2 67.53 -10.94 -8.05
C GLU A 2 66.11 -10.67 -8.56
N TYR A 3 65.25 -11.68 -8.48
CA TYR A 3 63.81 -11.53 -8.70
C TYR A 3 63.16 -11.24 -7.35
N PRO A 4 62.26 -10.24 -7.23
CA PRO A 4 61.55 -10.02 -5.98
C PRO A 4 60.50 -11.11 -5.77
N ILE A 5 60.46 -11.63 -4.55
CA ILE A 5 59.41 -12.52 -4.05
C ILE A 5 58.17 -11.66 -3.84
N GLU A 6 57.14 -11.85 -4.67
CA GLU A 6 55.80 -11.31 -4.41
C GLU A 6 55.18 -12.07 -3.22
N ASN A 7 55.12 -11.40 -2.08
CA ASN A 7 54.33 -11.83 -0.93
C ASN A 7 52.84 -11.62 -1.25
N SER A 8 52.24 -12.63 -1.86
CA SER A 8 50.78 -12.82 -1.89
C SER A 8 50.36 -13.59 -0.65
N SER A 9 49.74 -12.91 0.32
CA SER A 9 48.57 -13.37 1.10
C SER A 9 48.46 -12.65 2.45
N LEU A 10 47.39 -11.88 2.63
CA LEU A 10 46.68 -11.75 3.91
C LEU A 10 45.24 -11.35 3.56
N GLY A 11 44.36 -12.35 3.60
CA GLY A 11 42.96 -12.23 3.25
C GLY A 11 42.24 -11.25 4.18
N ALA A 12 41.62 -10.24 3.58
CA ALA A 12 40.53 -9.53 4.22
C ALA A 12 39.36 -10.52 4.32
N THR A 13 38.99 -10.91 5.54
CA THR A 13 37.68 -11.53 5.78
C THR A 13 36.63 -10.48 5.45
N GLU A 14 35.88 -10.66 4.37
CA GLU A 14 34.72 -9.82 4.09
C GLU A 14 33.73 -9.99 5.26
N GLU A 15 33.63 -8.97 6.11
CA GLU A 15 32.68 -8.99 7.22
C GLU A 15 31.26 -8.97 6.63
N GLU A 16 30.45 -9.98 6.96
CA GLU A 16 29.04 -9.99 6.55
C GLU A 16 28.33 -8.80 7.21
N LEU A 17 27.70 -7.95 6.39
CA LEU A 17 26.98 -6.77 6.83
C LEU A 17 25.47 -7.02 6.88
N CYS A 18 24.77 -6.25 7.71
CA CYS A 18 23.32 -6.24 7.80
C CYS A 18 22.69 -5.99 6.41
N PRO A 19 21.84 -6.90 5.89
CA PRO A 19 21.24 -6.77 4.56
C PRO A 19 20.30 -5.57 4.38
N LEU A 20 19.86 -4.93 5.48
CA LEU A 20 18.91 -3.82 5.44
C LEU A 20 19.57 -2.44 5.37
N CYS A 21 20.69 -2.24 6.08
CA CYS A 21 21.42 -0.97 6.08
C CYS A 21 22.80 -1.02 5.43
N THR A 22 23.32 -2.22 5.17
CA THR A 22 24.65 -2.48 4.60
C THR A 22 25.80 -1.79 5.36
N ASN A 23 25.60 -1.43 6.63
CA ASN A 23 26.55 -0.64 7.43
C ASN A 23 26.98 -1.34 8.72
N THR A 24 26.14 -2.18 9.30
CA THR A 24 26.41 -2.85 10.58
C THR A 24 26.94 -4.26 10.34
N PRO A 25 28.14 -4.63 10.81
CA PRO A 25 28.62 -6.00 10.74
C PRO A 25 27.72 -6.95 11.55
N VAL A 26 27.46 -8.14 11.01
CA VAL A 26 26.66 -9.18 11.68
C VAL A 26 27.37 -9.69 12.93
N SER A 27 28.71 -9.67 12.94
CA SER A 27 29.58 -10.04 14.07
C SER A 27 29.49 -9.10 15.27
N ASP A 28 28.92 -7.91 15.11
CA ASP A 28 28.92 -6.81 16.10
C ASP A 28 27.95 -7.03 17.28
N GLY A 29 27.31 -8.20 17.38
CA GLY A 29 26.38 -8.54 18.48
C GLY A 29 25.10 -7.72 18.55
N ARG A 30 24.98 -6.65 17.74
CA ARG A 30 23.80 -5.79 17.58
C ARG A 30 22.80 -6.32 16.55
N CYS A 31 23.06 -7.52 16.02
CA CYS A 31 22.22 -8.18 15.02
C CYS A 31 21.41 -9.31 15.65
N GLU A 32 20.12 -9.32 15.34
CA GLU A 32 19.21 -10.39 15.73
C GLU A 32 19.08 -11.41 14.60
N MET A 33 19.07 -12.69 14.97
CA MET A 33 18.81 -13.77 14.02
C MET A 33 17.30 -13.95 13.83
N LEU A 34 16.84 -13.88 12.59
CA LEU A 34 15.44 -14.10 12.24
C LEU A 34 15.16 -15.60 12.11
N HIS A 35 14.49 -16.19 13.09
CA HIS A 35 14.19 -17.63 13.12
C HIS A 35 13.40 -18.18 11.91
N CYS A 36 12.72 -17.32 11.15
CA CYS A 36 11.95 -17.73 9.98
C CYS A 36 12.79 -18.02 8.73
N CYS A 37 13.99 -17.47 8.61
CA CYS A 37 14.86 -17.61 7.42
C CYS A 37 16.36 -17.69 7.75
N TRP A 38 16.71 -17.66 9.04
CA TRP A 38 18.09 -17.69 9.56
C TRP A 38 18.99 -16.57 9.05
N MET A 39 18.40 -15.48 8.57
CA MET A 39 19.09 -14.26 8.20
C MET A 39 19.23 -13.34 9.41
N TYR A 40 20.21 -12.44 9.37
CA TYR A 40 20.46 -11.47 10.43
C TYR A 40 20.01 -10.07 10.02
N ALA A 41 19.53 -9.30 10.99
CA ALA A 41 19.25 -7.88 10.81
C ALA A 41 19.64 -7.10 12.07
N CYS A 42 20.26 -5.93 11.92
CA CYS A 42 20.62 -5.12 13.07
C CYS A 42 19.37 -4.58 13.80
N ALA A 43 19.49 -4.46 15.12
CA ALA A 43 18.43 -4.02 16.02
C ALA A 43 17.80 -2.68 15.61
N GLU A 44 18.61 -1.75 15.08
CA GLU A 44 18.15 -0.44 14.61
C GLU A 44 17.26 -0.56 13.37
N CYS A 45 17.63 -1.41 12.41
CA CYS A 45 16.82 -1.65 11.22
C CYS A 45 15.52 -2.36 11.57
N LEU A 46 15.55 -3.35 12.46
CA LEU A 46 14.34 -4.04 12.91
C LEU A 46 13.40 -3.10 13.66
N ARG A 47 13.92 -2.26 14.56
CA ARG A 47 13.14 -1.23 15.23
C ARG A 47 12.49 -0.30 14.21
N SER A 48 13.27 0.32 13.34
CA SER A 48 12.77 1.27 12.34
C SER A 48 11.70 0.64 11.44
N TYR A 49 11.91 -0.61 11.00
CA TYR A 49 10.95 -1.37 10.22
C TYR A 49 9.63 -1.59 10.99
N ILE A 50 9.70 -2.07 12.23
CA ILE A 50 8.52 -2.34 13.05
C ILE A 50 7.76 -1.04 13.36
N GLU A 51 8.48 0.03 13.72
CA GLU A 51 7.91 1.34 14.02
C GLU A 51 7.17 1.91 12.82
N TYR A 52 7.82 1.94 11.66
CA TYR A 52 7.20 2.37 10.40
C TYR A 52 5.89 1.62 10.13
N ARG A 53 5.88 0.29 10.32
CA ARG A 53 4.70 -0.54 10.08
C ARG A 53 3.56 -0.22 11.04
N ILE A 54 3.88 0.05 12.31
CA ILE A 54 2.88 0.46 13.32
C ILE A 54 2.36 1.86 13.01
N GLU A 55 3.22 2.77 12.56
CA GLU A 55 2.87 4.12 12.13
C GLU A 55 1.91 4.11 10.94
N ASP A 56 2.19 3.26 9.95
CA ASP A 56 1.35 2.98 8.79
C ASP A 56 0.04 2.21 9.13
N GLY A 57 -0.24 1.99 10.41
CA GLY A 57 -1.48 1.36 10.87
C GLY A 57 -1.53 -0.14 10.64
N GLN A 58 -0.37 -0.79 10.45
CA GLN A 58 -0.26 -2.23 10.29
C GLN A 58 0.07 -2.91 11.62
N TYR A 59 -0.48 -4.11 11.81
CA TYR A 59 -0.26 -4.94 12.99
C TYR A 59 0.33 -6.32 12.64
N LEU A 60 0.58 -6.54 11.36
CA LEU A 60 1.24 -7.72 10.82
C LEU A 60 2.64 -7.32 10.36
N PHE A 61 3.64 -8.10 10.77
CA PHE A 61 5.05 -7.84 10.47
C PHE A 61 5.63 -9.01 9.67
N PRO A 62 5.49 -9.04 8.33
CA PRO A 62 6.25 -9.91 7.44
C PRO A 62 7.75 -9.84 7.72
N CYS A 63 8.47 -10.89 7.37
CA CYS A 63 9.92 -10.86 7.37
C CYS A 63 10.40 -9.75 6.41
N PRO A 64 11.36 -8.90 6.82
CA PRO A 64 11.92 -7.88 5.94
C PRO A 64 12.86 -8.46 4.87
N MET A 65 13.18 -9.76 4.93
CA MET A 65 14.07 -10.42 3.97
C MET A 65 13.35 -10.72 2.65
N PRO A 66 13.97 -10.41 1.49
CA PRO A 66 13.41 -10.73 0.19
C PRO A 66 13.07 -12.23 0.06
N GLY A 67 11.87 -12.54 -0.44
CA GLY A 67 11.47 -13.91 -0.72
C GLY A 67 11.02 -14.73 0.51
N CYS A 68 11.08 -14.20 1.73
CA CYS A 68 10.57 -14.89 2.91
C CYS A 68 9.07 -14.62 3.12
N PRO A 69 8.18 -15.64 3.04
CA PRO A 69 6.73 -15.44 3.19
C PRO A 69 6.27 -15.38 4.65
N GLN A 70 7.18 -15.66 5.59
CA GLN A 70 6.86 -15.76 7.02
C GLN A 70 6.74 -14.36 7.66
N LYS A 71 6.21 -14.34 8.89
CA LYS A 71 6.10 -13.14 9.72
C LYS A 71 7.10 -13.21 10.87
N LEU A 72 7.53 -12.05 11.35
CA LEU A 72 8.23 -11.91 12.62
C LEU A 72 7.33 -12.42 13.75
N THR A 73 7.93 -13.07 14.73
CA THR A 73 7.21 -13.58 15.90
C THR A 73 6.78 -12.44 16.82
N ASP A 74 5.68 -12.63 17.55
CA ASP A 74 5.21 -11.63 18.51
C ASP A 74 6.26 -11.40 19.60
N GLU A 75 7.03 -12.42 19.99
CA GLU A 75 8.14 -12.29 20.96
C GLU A 75 9.22 -11.33 20.46
N LEU A 76 9.68 -11.50 19.21
CA LEU A 76 10.70 -10.62 18.62
C LEU A 76 10.16 -9.20 18.50
N VAL A 77 8.95 -9.02 17.97
CA VAL A 77 8.33 -7.70 17.85
C VAL A 77 8.20 -7.02 19.21
N ASN A 78 7.82 -7.76 20.25
CA ASN A 78 7.64 -7.24 21.61
C ASN A 78 8.93 -6.74 22.29
N GLN A 79 10.10 -7.13 21.80
CA GLN A 79 11.41 -6.63 22.25
C GLN A 79 11.71 -5.22 21.72
N PHE A 80 11.16 -4.86 20.55
CA PHE A 80 11.46 -3.59 19.86
C PHE A 80 10.42 -2.50 20.10
N ILE A 81 9.30 -2.80 20.76
CA ILE A 81 8.18 -1.86 20.88
C ILE A 81 7.91 -1.43 22.33
N SER A 82 7.55 -0.17 22.48
CA SER A 82 7.06 0.45 23.72
C SER A 82 5.66 -0.03 24.10
N LEU A 83 5.26 0.23 25.35
CA LEU A 83 3.89 -0.05 25.83
C LEU A 83 2.83 0.71 25.00
N THR A 84 3.12 1.94 24.58
CA THR A 84 2.24 2.76 23.74
C THR A 84 2.02 2.11 22.37
N GLN A 85 3.09 1.61 21.74
CA GLN A 85 3.02 0.87 20.48
C GLN A 85 2.28 -0.47 20.64
N LYS A 86 2.48 -1.20 21.74
CA LYS A 86 1.70 -2.42 22.07
C LYS A 86 0.20 -2.12 22.12
N ASN A 87 -0.19 -1.04 22.80
CA ASN A 87 -1.59 -0.60 22.87
C ASN A 87 -2.14 -0.25 21.47
N LYS A 88 -1.35 0.44 20.64
CA LYS A 88 -1.73 0.75 19.25
C LYS A 88 -1.95 -0.52 18.42
N ILE A 89 -1.04 -1.50 18.50
CA ILE A 89 -1.20 -2.81 17.83
C ILE A 89 -2.46 -3.52 18.31
N ALA A 90 -2.74 -3.53 19.61
CA ALA A 90 -3.94 -4.15 20.16
C ALA A 90 -5.23 -3.51 19.62
N LEU A 91 -5.26 -2.18 19.46
CA LEU A 91 -6.38 -1.46 18.84
C LEU A 91 -6.54 -1.80 17.36
N LEU A 92 -5.44 -1.93 16.62
CA LEU A 92 -5.47 -2.34 15.21
C LEU A 92 -6.01 -3.76 15.06
N LYS A 93 -5.55 -4.71 15.89
CA LYS A 93 -6.07 -6.08 15.95
C LYS A 93 -7.58 -6.08 16.27
N LEU A 94 -8.01 -5.31 17.27
CA LEU A 94 -9.43 -5.17 17.63
C LEU A 94 -10.29 -4.66 16.47
N ASN A 95 -9.81 -3.65 15.74
CA ASN A 95 -10.52 -3.07 14.60
C ASN A 95 -10.58 -4.02 13.40
N ALA A 96 -9.58 -4.89 13.23
CA ALA A 96 -9.55 -5.92 12.20
C ALA A 96 -10.52 -7.06 12.53
N ASP A 97 -10.54 -7.53 13.78
CA ASP A 97 -11.44 -8.60 14.24
C ASP A 97 -12.92 -8.24 14.08
N ASN A 98 -13.26 -6.94 14.10
CA ASN A 98 -14.63 -6.41 14.04
C ASN A 98 -15.59 -7.07 15.05
N SER A 99 -15.06 -7.48 16.20
CA SER A 99 -15.85 -8.15 17.24
C SER A 99 -16.96 -7.22 17.75
N PRO A 100 -18.23 -7.68 17.79
CA PRO A 100 -19.34 -6.85 18.26
C PRO A 100 -19.28 -6.54 19.75
N THR A 101 -18.60 -7.38 20.53
CA THR A 101 -18.53 -7.35 22.00
C THR A 101 -17.29 -6.64 22.55
N LYS A 102 -16.33 -6.29 21.69
CA LYS A 102 -15.11 -5.57 22.09
C LYS A 102 -15.05 -4.22 21.38
N ARG A 103 -14.77 -3.15 22.13
CA ARG A 103 -14.68 -1.77 21.63
C ARG A 103 -13.63 -0.99 22.39
N SER A 104 -13.01 0.00 21.76
CA SER A 104 -12.10 0.93 22.43
C SER A 104 -12.83 2.19 22.90
N CYS A 105 -12.48 2.68 24.09
CA CYS A 105 -12.98 3.96 24.58
C CYS A 105 -12.53 5.09 23.63
N PRO A 106 -13.43 5.99 23.18
CA PRO A 106 -13.09 7.08 22.28
C PRO A 106 -12.16 8.14 22.90
N ASN A 107 -12.09 8.22 24.24
CA ASN A 107 -11.29 9.23 24.94
C ASN A 107 -9.86 8.77 25.26
N CYS A 108 -9.68 7.55 25.77
CA CYS A 108 -8.37 7.06 26.22
C CYS A 108 -7.91 5.78 25.50
N SER A 109 -8.68 5.30 24.51
CA SER A 109 -8.41 4.07 23.78
C SER A 109 -8.34 2.78 24.62
N HIS A 110 -8.84 2.79 25.86
CA HIS A 110 -8.93 1.56 26.66
C HIS A 110 -9.90 0.56 26.03
N ILE A 111 -9.45 -0.69 25.83
CA ILE A 111 -10.27 -1.76 25.25
C ILE A 111 -11.24 -2.28 26.30
N THR A 112 -12.52 -2.13 26.01
CA THR A 112 -13.64 -2.58 26.84
C THR A 112 -14.30 -3.79 26.17
N SER A 113 -14.51 -4.85 26.95
CA SER A 113 -15.26 -6.04 26.52
C SER A 113 -16.54 -6.18 27.31
N ILE A 114 -17.64 -6.52 26.64
CA ILE A 114 -18.92 -6.86 27.27
C ILE A 114 -19.28 -8.32 27.00
N SER A 115 -20.13 -8.91 27.83
CA SER A 115 -20.68 -10.23 27.57
C SER A 115 -21.59 -10.21 26.34
N GLU A 116 -21.70 -11.34 25.66
CA GLU A 116 -22.63 -11.49 24.52
C GLU A 116 -24.07 -11.20 24.94
N GLN A 117 -24.47 -11.63 26.14
CA GLN A 117 -25.78 -11.33 26.72
C GLN A 117 -26.02 -9.83 26.82
N ASN A 118 -25.06 -9.07 27.37
CA ASN A 118 -25.16 -7.62 27.46
C ASN A 118 -25.24 -6.99 26.07
N TYR A 119 -24.41 -7.42 25.12
CA TYR A 119 -24.47 -6.92 23.73
C TYR A 119 -25.87 -7.09 23.11
N GLN A 120 -26.50 -8.25 23.27
CA GLN A 120 -27.83 -8.50 22.74
C GLN A 120 -28.91 -7.64 23.41
N LEU A 121 -28.80 -7.38 24.71
CA LEU A 121 -29.71 -6.47 25.43
C LEU A 121 -29.58 -5.02 24.89
N MET A 122 -28.35 -4.53 24.73
CA MET A 122 -28.07 -3.21 24.18
C MET A 122 -28.56 -3.09 22.72
N LYS A 123 -28.37 -4.14 21.92
CA LYS A 123 -28.79 -4.17 20.51
C LYS A 123 -30.30 -4.11 20.35
N LYS A 124 -31.07 -4.83 21.19
CA LYS A 124 -32.56 -4.78 21.17
C LYS A 124 -33.09 -3.41 21.58
N ALA A 125 -32.44 -2.75 22.54
CA ALA A 125 -32.80 -1.41 22.97
C ALA A 125 -32.56 -0.33 21.89
N LYS A 126 -31.54 -0.51 21.04
CA LYS A 126 -31.27 0.38 19.89
C LYS A 126 -32.44 0.47 18.89
N SER A 127 -33.26 -0.57 18.77
CA SER A 127 -34.41 -0.62 17.84
C SER A 127 -35.73 -0.12 18.44
N SER A 128 -35.82 0.10 19.75
CA SER A 128 -37.05 0.59 20.39
C SER A 128 -37.01 2.11 20.49
N THR A 129 -37.86 2.80 19.71
CA THR A 129 -38.09 4.25 19.82
C THR A 129 -38.86 4.65 21.07
N LYS A 130 -39.34 3.69 21.87
CA LYS A 130 -40.07 3.94 23.11
C LYS A 130 -39.35 3.30 24.29
N SER A 131 -38.79 4.15 25.14
CA SER A 131 -38.38 3.87 26.52
C SER A 131 -37.25 2.86 26.73
N SER A 132 -36.02 3.37 26.82
CA SER A 132 -35.03 2.86 27.79
C SER A 132 -33.81 3.79 27.85
N THR A 133 -33.82 4.71 28.81
CA THR A 133 -32.85 5.81 29.00
C THR A 133 -31.41 5.37 29.33
N LYS A 134 -31.08 4.07 29.39
CA LYS A 134 -29.81 3.59 29.98
C LYS A 134 -29.03 2.53 29.19
N VAL A 135 -29.56 1.96 28.11
CA VAL A 135 -29.03 0.66 27.62
C VAL A 135 -27.82 0.78 26.70
N ASN A 136 -27.54 1.95 26.12
CA ASN A 136 -26.41 2.11 25.19
C ASN A 136 -25.21 2.83 25.82
N GLN A 137 -25.29 3.14 27.11
CA GLN A 137 -24.25 3.86 27.84
C GLN A 137 -23.20 2.91 28.38
N MET A 138 -21.94 3.24 28.15
CA MET A 138 -20.78 2.56 28.71
C MET A 138 -19.94 3.55 29.49
N LEU A 139 -19.44 3.12 30.65
CA LEU A 139 -18.49 3.87 31.46
C LEU A 139 -17.10 3.26 31.25
N CYS A 140 -16.12 4.07 30.84
CA CYS A 140 -14.74 3.58 30.73
C CYS A 140 -14.17 3.30 32.13
N SER A 141 -13.60 2.12 32.34
CA SER A 141 -12.92 1.74 33.60
C SER A 141 -11.64 2.53 33.89
N THR A 142 -11.01 3.13 32.87
CA THR A 142 -9.74 3.86 33.02
C THR A 142 -9.95 5.36 33.18
N CYS A 143 -10.73 5.98 32.28
CA CYS A 143 -10.92 7.44 32.28
C CYS A 143 -12.27 7.89 32.85
N TYR A 144 -13.13 6.95 33.26
CA TYR A 144 -14.45 7.20 33.85
C TYR A 144 -15.37 8.12 33.03
N LYS A 145 -15.09 8.30 31.73
CA LYS A 145 -15.97 9.04 30.84
C LYS A 145 -17.08 8.13 30.31
N PRO A 146 -18.35 8.55 30.38
CA PRO A 146 -19.46 7.83 29.78
C PRO A 146 -19.50 8.09 28.26
N TRP A 147 -19.84 7.08 27.48
CA TRP A 147 -19.94 7.15 26.02
C TRP A 147 -20.95 6.13 25.49
N CYS A 148 -21.44 6.36 24.27
CA CYS A 148 -22.38 5.44 23.63
C CYS A 148 -21.64 4.29 22.92
N TYR A 149 -21.94 3.04 23.29
CA TYR A 149 -21.25 1.85 22.78
C TYR A 149 -21.33 1.69 21.26
N PHE A 150 -22.42 2.14 20.65
CA PHE A 150 -22.68 1.94 19.22
C PHE A 150 -22.17 3.07 18.32
N CYS A 151 -22.15 4.31 18.81
CA CYS A 151 -21.80 5.47 18.00
C CYS A 151 -20.46 6.11 18.39
N TYR A 152 -19.84 5.69 19.49
CA TYR A 152 -18.62 6.29 20.04
C TYR A 152 -18.76 7.76 20.46
N GLY A 153 -19.95 8.35 20.36
CA GLY A 153 -20.24 9.72 20.78
C GLY A 153 -20.62 9.83 22.26
N PRO A 154 -20.97 11.05 22.70
CA PRO A 154 -21.54 11.28 24.02
C PRO A 154 -22.77 10.40 24.27
N THR A 155 -23.02 10.07 25.54
CA THR A 155 -24.24 9.35 25.92
C THR A 155 -25.47 10.14 25.52
N HIS A 156 -26.41 9.48 24.85
CA HIS A 156 -27.66 10.08 24.38
C HIS A 156 -28.84 9.16 24.67
N ALA A 157 -30.02 9.76 24.88
CA ALA A 157 -31.29 9.09 25.07
C ALA A 157 -32.38 9.77 24.23
N GLY A 158 -33.33 9.01 23.71
CA GLY A 158 -34.46 9.55 22.93
C GLY A 158 -34.14 9.98 21.49
N ILE A 159 -32.86 10.14 21.14
CA ILE A 159 -32.40 10.41 19.77
C ILE A 159 -31.61 9.23 19.19
N SER A 160 -31.60 9.08 17.86
CA SER A 160 -30.86 8.01 17.21
C SER A 160 -29.35 8.25 17.27
N CYS A 161 -28.56 7.18 17.17
CA CYS A 161 -27.11 7.29 17.08
C CYS A 161 -26.64 8.13 15.88
N LYS A 162 -27.44 8.17 14.80
CA LYS A 162 -27.14 8.94 13.61
C LYS A 162 -27.28 10.43 13.88
N ASP A 163 -28.41 10.84 14.48
CA ASP A 163 -28.68 12.25 14.78
C ASP A 163 -27.66 12.81 15.79
N ASN A 164 -27.32 12.02 16.82
CA ASN A 164 -26.29 12.40 17.81
C ASN A 164 -24.89 12.59 17.21
N LEU A 165 -24.57 11.84 16.15
CA LEU A 165 -23.31 11.97 15.42
C LEU A 165 -23.34 13.16 14.48
N ASP A 166 -24.47 13.42 13.80
CA ASP A 166 -24.61 14.49 12.81
C ASP A 166 -24.50 15.89 13.46
N GLU A 167 -25.02 16.09 14.67
CA GLU A 167 -24.87 17.35 15.43
C GLU A 167 -23.42 17.65 15.87
N ASN A 168 -22.60 16.60 16.05
CA ASN A 168 -21.20 16.72 16.53
C ASN A 168 -20.17 16.42 15.43
N ASN A 169 -20.58 16.39 14.15
CA ASN A 169 -19.80 15.78 13.07
C ASN A 169 -18.77 16.70 12.40
N GLN A 170 -18.01 17.46 13.18
CA GLN A 170 -16.94 18.30 12.63
C GLN A 170 -15.98 17.50 11.75
N PHE A 171 -15.70 16.24 12.12
CA PHE A 171 -14.89 15.35 11.30
C PHE A 171 -15.53 15.04 9.93
N ASN A 172 -16.81 14.66 9.87
CA ASN A 172 -17.44 14.39 8.57
C ASN A 172 -17.61 15.65 7.72
N GLN A 173 -17.76 16.83 8.34
CA GLN A 173 -17.71 18.11 7.62
C GLN A 173 -16.31 18.31 7.03
N TRP A 174 -15.27 18.23 7.86
CA TRP A 174 -13.87 18.32 7.43
C TRP A 174 -13.54 17.34 6.29
N THR A 175 -14.03 16.10 6.31
CA THR A 175 -13.76 15.15 5.20
C THR A 175 -14.28 15.62 3.84
N LYS A 176 -15.35 16.43 3.82
CA LYS A 176 -15.99 16.94 2.60
C LYS A 176 -15.45 18.30 2.19
N ASP A 177 -14.79 19.01 3.10
CA ASP A 177 -14.20 20.32 2.83
C ASP A 177 -13.17 20.21 1.70
N TRP A 178 -13.11 21.29 0.91
CA TRP A 178 -12.28 21.37 -0.27
C TRP A 178 -10.89 21.90 0.09
N ASP A 179 -9.87 21.12 -0.20
CA ASP A 179 -8.48 21.54 -0.14
C ASP A 179 -8.11 22.30 -1.42
N GLY A 180 -7.90 23.61 -1.29
CA GLY A 180 -7.50 24.49 -2.39
C GLY A 180 -6.09 24.20 -2.93
N VAL A 181 -5.21 23.56 -2.16
CA VAL A 181 -3.85 23.21 -2.60
C VAL A 181 -3.92 21.98 -3.50
N ASN A 182 -4.53 20.91 -3.01
CA ASN A 182 -4.60 19.63 -3.74
C ASN A 182 -5.80 19.53 -4.71
N HIS A 183 -6.64 20.56 -4.78
CA HIS A 183 -7.82 20.63 -5.66
C HIS A 183 -8.73 19.39 -5.51
N GLN A 184 -9.02 19.01 -4.27
CA GLN A 184 -9.84 17.83 -3.94
C GLN A 184 -10.44 17.92 -2.52
N GLN A 185 -11.27 16.95 -2.16
CA GLN A 185 -11.74 16.81 -0.76
C GLN A 185 -10.61 16.35 0.16
N ASN A 186 -10.65 16.77 1.43
CA ASN A 186 -9.64 16.40 2.43
C ASN A 186 -9.49 14.89 2.61
N ALA A 187 -10.59 14.13 2.56
CA ALA A 187 -10.54 12.67 2.68
C ALA A 187 -11.58 11.99 1.79
N PHE A 188 -11.20 10.90 1.13
CA PHE A 188 -12.12 10.04 0.41
C PHE A 188 -12.43 8.78 1.20
N ARG A 189 -13.61 8.20 0.98
CA ARG A 189 -14.04 6.97 1.66
C ARG A 189 -13.68 5.75 0.85
N CYS A 190 -13.18 4.73 1.54
CA CYS A 190 -12.98 3.41 0.94
C CYS A 190 -14.30 2.88 0.34
N PRO A 191 -14.34 2.40 -0.91
CA PRO A 191 -15.56 1.94 -1.57
C PRO A 191 -16.23 0.76 -0.85
N ARG A 192 -15.44 -0.11 -0.22
CA ARG A 192 -15.93 -1.33 0.43
C ARG A 192 -16.39 -1.08 1.87
N CYS A 193 -15.59 -0.40 2.68
CA CYS A 193 -15.84 -0.27 4.12
C CYS A 193 -16.18 1.15 4.60
N GLN A 194 -16.17 2.14 3.70
CA GLN A 194 -16.56 3.53 3.93
C GLN A 194 -15.75 4.28 5.00
N VAL A 195 -14.61 3.72 5.42
CA VAL A 195 -13.63 4.40 6.28
C VAL A 195 -13.05 5.61 5.53
N PRO A 196 -13.12 6.83 6.07
CA PRO A 196 -12.43 7.99 5.52
C PRO A 196 -10.93 7.76 5.54
N THR A 197 -10.28 8.08 4.42
CA THR A 197 -8.85 7.94 4.22
C THR A 197 -8.35 9.26 3.67
N GLN A 198 -7.33 9.82 4.30
CA GLN A 198 -6.55 10.94 3.80
C GLN A 198 -5.35 10.39 3.03
N ARG A 199 -4.85 11.15 2.05
CA ARG A 199 -3.56 10.88 1.42
C ARG A 199 -2.60 12.02 1.71
N ASP A 200 -1.34 11.69 1.98
CA ASP A 200 -0.28 12.66 2.23
C ASP A 200 0.59 12.91 0.97
N GLY A 201 -0.03 12.81 -0.21
CA GLY A 201 0.61 12.95 -1.52
C GLY A 201 0.95 11.62 -2.20
N GLY A 202 1.68 11.67 -3.32
CA GLY A 202 2.14 10.49 -4.05
C GLY A 202 1.10 9.80 -4.95
N CYS A 203 1.19 8.47 -5.05
CA CYS A 203 0.38 7.66 -5.96
C CYS A 203 -1.11 7.61 -5.53
N PRO A 204 -2.07 7.74 -6.46
CA PRO A 204 -3.50 7.66 -6.13
C PRO A 204 -3.99 6.23 -5.84
N SER A 205 -3.16 5.21 -6.02
CA SER A 205 -3.51 3.81 -5.73
C SER A 205 -3.38 3.54 -4.24
N MET A 206 -4.51 3.32 -3.58
CA MET A 206 -4.60 3.08 -2.14
C MET A 206 -4.81 1.60 -1.84
N ASN A 207 -4.30 1.15 -0.70
CA ASN A 207 -4.71 -0.07 -0.04
C ASN A 207 -5.38 0.29 1.29
N CYS A 208 -6.63 -0.11 1.50
CA CYS A 208 -7.35 0.27 2.71
C CYS A 208 -6.92 -0.58 3.91
N ILE A 209 -6.48 0.07 4.98
CA ILE A 209 -5.99 -0.56 6.22
C ILE A 209 -7.04 -1.47 6.89
N LYS A 210 -8.34 -1.19 6.72
CA LYS A 210 -9.43 -1.99 7.32
C LYS A 210 -9.86 -3.20 6.49
N CYS A 211 -10.13 -3.04 5.20
CA CYS A 211 -10.65 -4.11 4.32
C CYS A 211 -9.56 -4.81 3.50
N SER A 212 -8.32 -4.29 3.49
CA SER A 212 -7.23 -4.68 2.57
C SER A 212 -7.62 -4.62 1.08
N CYS A 213 -8.63 -3.81 0.75
CA CYS A 213 -9.10 -3.66 -0.62
C CYS A 213 -8.32 -2.53 -1.32
N TYR A 214 -7.94 -2.78 -2.57
CA TYR A 214 -7.22 -1.82 -3.40
C TYR A 214 -8.22 -0.91 -4.11
N TRP A 215 -7.97 0.40 -4.09
CA TRP A 215 -8.88 1.37 -4.69
C TRP A 215 -8.14 2.64 -5.08
N CYS A 216 -8.74 3.43 -5.97
CA CYS A 216 -8.16 4.69 -6.41
C CYS A 216 -8.72 5.88 -5.63
N TYR A 217 -7.83 6.65 -5.01
CA TYR A 217 -8.19 7.84 -4.24
C TYR A 217 -8.93 8.89 -5.08
N ASN A 218 -8.47 9.15 -6.31
CA ASN A 218 -9.04 10.19 -7.16
C ASN A 218 -10.48 9.88 -7.61
N CYS A 219 -10.79 8.60 -7.90
CA CYS A 219 -12.10 8.23 -8.44
C CYS A 219 -13.02 7.52 -7.46
N GLY A 220 -12.49 7.00 -6.34
CA GLY A 220 -13.23 6.26 -5.33
C GLY A 220 -13.62 4.84 -5.74
N LYS A 221 -13.07 4.29 -6.84
CA LYS A 221 -13.42 2.95 -7.34
C LYS A 221 -12.43 1.90 -6.87
N GLU A 222 -12.94 0.69 -6.62
CA GLU A 222 -12.12 -0.48 -6.34
C GLU A 222 -11.28 -0.85 -7.58
N THR A 223 -10.03 -1.25 -7.34
CA THR A 223 -9.05 -1.58 -8.38
C THR A 223 -8.47 -2.96 -8.12
N SER A 224 -8.10 -3.70 -9.16
CA SER A 224 -7.34 -4.94 -9.02
C SER A 224 -5.85 -4.64 -8.77
N LYS A 225 -5.18 -5.52 -8.01
CA LYS A 225 -3.72 -5.45 -7.78
C LYS A 225 -2.92 -5.72 -9.06
N SER A 226 -3.51 -6.38 -10.06
CA SER A 226 -2.84 -6.74 -11.31
C SER A 226 -3.02 -5.68 -12.40
N ASN A 227 -1.91 -5.35 -13.06
CA ASN A 227 -1.94 -4.74 -14.39
C ASN A 227 -2.47 -5.81 -15.35
N THR A 228 -3.61 -5.52 -15.97
CA THR A 228 -4.09 -6.34 -17.09
C THR A 228 -3.29 -5.95 -18.33
N LEU A 229 -3.31 -6.78 -19.39
CA LEU A 229 -2.75 -6.44 -20.72
C LEU A 229 -3.15 -5.04 -21.24
N LEU A 230 -4.25 -4.47 -20.73
CA LEU A 230 -4.81 -3.18 -21.09
C LEU A 230 -4.39 -2.02 -20.16
N GLY A 231 -3.38 -2.24 -19.30
CA GLY A 231 -2.89 -1.28 -18.32
C GLY A 231 -3.64 -1.31 -16.98
N GLY A 232 -3.05 -0.66 -15.99
CA GLY A 232 -3.55 -0.49 -14.64
C GLY A 232 -4.34 0.81 -14.46
N HIS A 233 -4.99 0.94 -13.30
CA HIS A 233 -5.81 2.12 -13.01
C HIS A 233 -4.99 3.37 -12.64
N GLY A 234 -3.82 3.16 -12.03
CA GLY A 234 -2.90 4.22 -11.61
C GLY A 234 -1.68 4.41 -12.52
N GLY A 235 -1.66 3.76 -13.69
CA GLY A 235 -0.56 3.85 -14.66
C GLY A 235 -0.63 5.10 -15.53
N ASP A 236 -0.08 5.00 -16.73
CA ASP A 236 -0.03 6.12 -17.67
C ASP A 236 -1.44 6.58 -18.08
N LYS A 237 -1.63 7.89 -18.24
CA LYS A 237 -2.94 8.49 -18.61
C LYS A 237 -3.60 7.90 -19.87
N TRP A 238 -2.78 7.28 -20.73
CA TRP A 238 -3.16 6.69 -22.01
C TRP A 238 -3.56 5.22 -21.91
N GLU A 239 -3.33 4.56 -20.79
CA GLU A 239 -3.78 3.20 -20.56
C GLU A 239 -5.30 3.14 -20.59
N VAL A 240 -5.85 2.06 -21.17
CA VAL A 240 -7.30 1.91 -21.38
C VAL A 240 -8.05 1.98 -20.05
N ASN A 241 -7.49 1.36 -19.02
CA ASN A 241 -8.06 1.26 -17.69
C ASN A 241 -7.67 2.41 -16.73
N ALA A 242 -6.92 3.42 -17.23
CA ALA A 242 -6.46 4.52 -16.41
C ALA A 242 -7.63 5.29 -15.73
N CYS A 243 -7.32 5.93 -14.62
CA CYS A 243 -8.29 6.74 -13.89
C CYS A 243 -8.94 7.83 -14.77
N ASP A 244 -10.27 7.92 -14.80
CA ASP A 244 -10.98 9.00 -15.51
C ASP A 244 -10.78 10.37 -14.85
N ARG A 245 -10.35 10.38 -13.57
CA ARG A 245 -10.02 11.59 -12.78
C ARG A 245 -8.51 11.81 -12.61
N TYR A 246 -7.71 11.31 -13.55
CA TYR A 246 -6.26 11.58 -13.60
C TYR A 246 -5.92 13.08 -13.73
N THR A 247 -6.90 13.90 -14.13
CA THR A 247 -6.88 15.37 -14.26
C THR A 247 -6.45 16.16 -13.03
N ILE A 248 -6.47 15.60 -11.81
CA ILE A 248 -6.05 16.32 -10.60
C ILE A 248 -4.57 16.75 -10.67
N LEU A 249 -3.75 16.10 -11.50
CA LEU A 249 -2.33 16.45 -11.72
C LEU A 249 -2.10 17.44 -12.89
N GLY A 250 -3.09 18.29 -13.22
CA GLY A 250 -2.92 19.37 -14.21
C GLY A 250 -2.91 18.93 -15.69
N SER A 251 -3.25 17.68 -15.99
CA SER A 251 -3.32 17.17 -17.37
C SER A 251 -4.74 17.27 -17.96
N LYS A 252 -4.85 17.54 -19.27
CA LYS A 252 -6.15 17.57 -19.98
C LYS A 252 -6.88 16.23 -19.86
N LYS A 253 -8.20 16.27 -19.66
CA LYS A 253 -9.07 15.09 -19.56
C LYS A 253 -8.97 14.22 -20.82
N VAL A 254 -8.46 13.00 -20.69
CA VAL A 254 -8.41 12.01 -21.78
C VAL A 254 -9.62 11.11 -21.67
N THR A 255 -10.46 11.06 -22.70
CA THR A 255 -11.65 10.21 -22.71
C THR A 255 -11.30 8.77 -23.03
N LYS A 256 -12.16 7.82 -22.61
CA LYS A 256 -12.02 6.40 -22.97
C LYS A 256 -11.91 6.18 -24.49
N ARG A 257 -12.66 6.94 -25.28
CA ARG A 257 -12.61 6.87 -26.75
C ARG A 257 -11.22 7.24 -27.29
N LEU A 258 -10.58 8.25 -26.71
CA LEU A 258 -9.24 8.69 -27.12
C LEU A 258 -8.16 7.65 -26.72
N ARG A 259 -8.32 7.00 -25.57
CA ARG A 259 -7.45 5.90 -25.14
C ARG A 259 -7.54 4.72 -26.09
N TRP A 260 -8.75 4.31 -26.45
CA TRP A 260 -8.97 3.26 -27.45
C TRP A 260 -8.46 3.65 -28.84
N PHE A 261 -8.63 4.90 -29.25
CA PHE A 261 -8.09 5.38 -30.52
C PHE A 261 -6.56 5.24 -30.57
N LYS A 262 -5.86 5.58 -29.48
CA LYS A 262 -4.41 5.38 -29.38
C LYS A 262 -4.04 3.90 -29.52
N VAL A 263 -4.72 3.01 -28.81
CA VAL A 263 -4.45 1.55 -28.90
C VAL A 263 -4.67 1.04 -30.33
N VAL A 264 -5.77 1.42 -30.97
CA VAL A 264 -6.05 1.05 -32.35
C VAL A 264 -4.99 1.61 -33.29
N GLN A 265 -4.58 2.86 -33.11
CA GLN A 265 -3.52 3.48 -33.91
C GLN A 265 -2.19 2.70 -33.79
N GLU A 266 -1.77 2.32 -32.58
CA GLU A 266 -0.56 1.52 -32.37
C GLU A 266 -0.66 0.14 -33.06
N ILE A 267 -1.81 -0.53 -32.95
CA ILE A 267 -2.05 -1.82 -33.62
C ILE A 267 -2.02 -1.67 -35.14
N VAL A 268 -2.65 -0.62 -35.68
CA VAL A 268 -2.68 -0.33 -37.12
C VAL A 268 -1.27 -0.02 -37.64
N ILE A 269 -0.49 0.79 -36.91
CA ILE A 269 0.90 1.09 -37.28
C ILE A 269 1.73 -0.20 -37.25
N PHE A 270 1.63 -1.00 -36.19
CA PHE A 270 2.39 -2.23 -36.06
C PHE A 270 2.05 -3.26 -37.15
N THR A 271 0.77 -3.38 -37.50
CA THR A 271 0.32 -4.28 -38.58
C THR A 271 0.78 -3.79 -39.95
N ILE A 272 0.64 -2.50 -40.27
CA ILE A 272 1.11 -1.93 -41.53
C ILE A 272 2.64 -2.06 -41.66
N CYS A 273 3.39 -1.68 -40.63
CA CYS A 273 4.85 -1.81 -40.60
C CYS A 273 5.28 -3.29 -40.71
N GLY A 274 4.60 -4.20 -40.00
CA GLY A 274 4.87 -5.63 -40.08
C GLY A 274 4.66 -6.18 -41.50
N VAL A 275 3.57 -5.80 -42.16
CA VAL A 275 3.30 -6.19 -43.55
C VAL A 275 4.33 -5.57 -44.50
N ALA A 276 4.70 -4.31 -44.34
CA ALA A 276 5.73 -3.66 -45.16
C ALA A 276 7.10 -4.36 -45.02
N ILE A 277 7.49 -4.74 -43.81
CA ILE A 277 8.73 -5.50 -43.57
C ILE A 277 8.68 -6.86 -44.27
N LEU A 278 7.57 -7.59 -44.15
CA LEU A 278 7.40 -8.91 -44.78
C LEU A 278 7.36 -8.84 -46.32
N THR A 279 6.78 -7.79 -46.89
CA THR A 279 6.58 -7.68 -48.34
C THR A 279 7.71 -6.96 -49.07
N ILE A 280 8.41 -6.04 -48.41
CA ILE A 280 9.46 -5.22 -49.04
C ILE A 280 10.84 -5.68 -48.56
N CYS A 281 11.06 -5.73 -47.24
CA CYS A 281 12.40 -5.98 -46.71
C CYS A 281 12.83 -7.45 -46.88
N VAL A 282 11.94 -8.41 -46.58
CA VAL A 282 12.26 -9.85 -46.69
C VAL A 282 12.67 -10.27 -48.11
N PRO A 283 11.99 -9.88 -49.21
CA PRO A 283 12.44 -10.23 -50.56
C PRO A 283 13.65 -9.43 -51.06
N LEU A 284 14.00 -8.29 -50.45
CA LEU A 284 15.22 -7.54 -50.77
C LEU A 284 16.48 -8.08 -50.06
N LEU A 285 16.33 -8.82 -48.96
CA LEU A 285 17.44 -9.48 -48.27
C LEU A 285 18.22 -10.47 -49.17
N PRO A 286 17.57 -11.37 -49.94
CA PRO A 286 18.28 -12.20 -50.91
C PRO A 286 19.02 -11.37 -51.97
N ALA A 287 18.40 -10.30 -52.49
CA ALA A 287 19.03 -9.44 -53.50
C ALA A 287 20.31 -8.78 -52.97
N LEU A 288 20.32 -8.33 -51.71
CA LEU A 288 21.52 -7.79 -51.06
C LEU A 288 22.62 -8.86 -50.89
N ILE A 289 22.26 -10.11 -50.58
CA ILE A 289 23.24 -11.21 -50.49
C ILE A 289 23.89 -11.51 -51.84
N PHE A 290 23.19 -11.33 -52.96
CA PHE A 290 23.78 -11.55 -54.29
C PHE A 290 24.54 -10.33 -54.84
N ILE A 291 24.19 -9.11 -54.43
CA ILE A 291 24.81 -7.87 -54.94
C ILE A 291 26.03 -7.44 -54.11
N VAL A 292 26.01 -7.65 -52.79
CA VAL A 292 27.06 -7.16 -51.89
C VAL A 292 28.41 -7.88 -52.10
N PRO A 293 28.49 -9.22 -52.23
CA PRO A 293 29.76 -9.92 -52.46
C PRO A 293 30.50 -9.50 -53.74
N PRO A 294 29.88 -9.36 -54.93
CA PRO A 294 30.59 -8.93 -56.13
C PRO A 294 31.02 -7.45 -56.07
N VAL A 295 30.25 -6.57 -55.42
CA VAL A 295 30.66 -5.16 -55.23
C VAL A 295 31.84 -5.07 -54.27
N ILE A 296 31.83 -5.81 -53.17
CA ILE A 296 32.98 -5.90 -52.25
C ILE A 296 34.19 -6.45 -52.99
N PHE A 297 34.02 -7.50 -53.80
CA PHE A 297 35.10 -8.07 -54.61
C PHE A 297 35.68 -7.05 -55.60
N LEU A 298 34.85 -6.26 -56.28
CA LEU A 298 35.29 -5.18 -57.17
C LEU A 298 36.03 -4.06 -56.42
N PHE A 299 35.59 -3.70 -55.22
CA PHE A 299 36.30 -2.73 -54.38
C PHE A 299 37.66 -3.24 -53.90
N TYR A 300 37.76 -4.53 -53.53
CA TYR A 300 39.04 -5.13 -53.15
C TYR A 300 39.97 -5.28 -54.36
N ALA A 301 39.45 -5.65 -55.54
CA ALA A 301 40.23 -5.74 -56.77
C ALA A 301 40.73 -4.37 -57.28
N ALA A 302 39.95 -3.30 -57.09
CA ALA A 302 40.34 -1.94 -57.45
C ALA A 302 41.40 -1.33 -56.50
N LYS A 303 41.57 -1.91 -55.30
CA LYS A 303 42.57 -1.48 -54.30
C LYS A 303 43.89 -2.25 -54.41
N SER A 304 43.94 -3.31 -55.23
CA SER A 304 45.12 -4.15 -55.47
C SER A 304 45.87 -3.81 -56.77
N PHE A 305 45.50 -2.71 -57.44
CA PHE A 305 46.23 -2.06 -58.52
C PHE A 305 46.72 -0.69 -58.04
#